data_AF-A0AA36HYC8-F1
#
_entry.id   AF-A0AA36HYC8-F1
#
_cell.length_a   1.000
_cell.length_b   1.000
_cell.length_c   1.000
_cell.angle_alpha   90.00
_cell.angle_beta   90.00
_cell.angle_gamma   90.00
#
_symmetry.space_group_name_H-M   'P 1'
#
loop_
_entity.id
_entity.type
_entity.pdbx_description
1 polymer ?
#
loop_
_entity_poly.entity_id
_entity_poly.type
_entity_poly.pdbx_seq_one_letter_code
_entity_poly.pdbx_strand_id
1 'polypeptide(L)'
;MWLTTGLVIFWTVLAVVILAWNYQTRIYLSIVKEPTLPEIMNISGPRVDAKHVIVAAIEHTIPERGVKVSAGGLGKVLDQMLKEHPPCTLSLVHPMFGDVNYGELEEFTVLSCVVDGKEQSITVFTLQSEANGLKRVWYLLKHELFTEKVKSAPYPPSMTKVRTLRYFSLWNQATAMLIKKLKPDIYHCMDYHAALAPLYLEAHEQIPIILVLHNADYMGVIDTDFISDRFWKTVTQLRRLSLILNLQVSTIRKYCMFEGRFNMLKAGVTYIKQTQAGYGICAVSENYAVELKRERTLFAGLPYLISLDNATDPAEDNNCSLDRLRALRFEAKAQLQRHCGLDPDPGAKILIFIGRWVKQKGVDHIAMLTPAFLRTHPEVQIILAGPPDDACGLYAGTLLEQLGDEFKGRLFVCTKFFRLPEELRRGAHLCFTPSCASELGASFGFWGPG
;
A
#
# COMPACT_ATOMS: atom_id res chain seq x y z
N MET A 1 10.67 -25.66 7.83
CA MET A 1 12.12 -25.75 7.58
C MET A 1 12.46 -26.35 6.21
N TRP A 2 11.86 -27.45 5.77
CA TRP A 2 12.18 -28.06 4.46
C TRP A 2 11.60 -27.32 3.23
N LEU A 3 10.42 -26.69 3.36
CA LEU A 3 9.81 -25.89 2.28
C LEU A 3 10.58 -24.60 1.96
N THR A 4 11.19 -23.99 2.97
CA THR A 4 11.94 -22.72 2.87
C THR A 4 13.31 -22.91 2.23
N THR A 5 14.01 -24.00 2.52
CA THR A 5 15.27 -24.33 1.85
C THR A 5 15.07 -24.68 0.38
N GLY A 6 13.98 -25.39 0.05
CA GLY A 6 13.63 -25.69 -1.35
C GLY A 6 13.37 -24.44 -2.19
N LEU A 7 12.66 -23.46 -1.63
CA LEU A 7 12.39 -22.19 -2.32
C LEU A 7 13.66 -21.35 -2.53
N VAL A 8 14.54 -21.31 -1.52
CA VAL A 8 15.81 -20.58 -1.61
C VAL A 8 16.75 -21.22 -2.62
N ILE A 9 16.84 -22.56 -2.65
CA ILE A 9 17.62 -23.28 -3.67
C ILE A 9 17.04 -23.00 -5.06
N PHE A 10 15.72 -23.04 -5.20
CA PHE A 10 15.05 -22.73 -6.48
C PHE A 10 15.37 -21.32 -6.97
N TRP A 11 15.25 -20.29 -6.12
CA TRP A 11 15.57 -18.91 -6.49
C TRP A 11 17.06 -18.68 -6.76
N THR A 12 17.95 -19.36 -6.01
CA THR A 12 19.40 -19.28 -6.23
C THR A 12 19.77 -19.92 -7.56
N VAL A 13 19.24 -21.10 -7.86
CA VAL A 13 19.44 -21.80 -9.13
C VAL A 13 18.83 -21.01 -10.29
N LEU A 14 17.63 -20.44 -10.12
CA LEU A 14 17.00 -19.61 -11.14
C LEU A 14 17.81 -18.34 -11.41
N ALA A 15 18.33 -17.67 -10.38
CA ALA A 15 19.21 -16.51 -10.54
C ALA A 15 20.50 -16.88 -11.29
N VAL A 16 21.13 -18.02 -10.94
CA VAL A 16 22.34 -18.51 -11.63
C VAL A 16 22.04 -18.86 -13.09
N VAL A 17 20.92 -19.51 -13.38
CA VAL A 17 20.49 -19.86 -14.75
C VAL A 17 20.18 -18.62 -15.57
N ILE A 18 19.49 -17.62 -15.01
CA ILE A 18 19.21 -16.34 -15.69
C ILE A 18 20.53 -15.60 -15.98
N LEU A 19 21.45 -15.56 -15.00
CA LEU A 19 22.76 -14.93 -15.17
C LEU A 19 23.62 -15.65 -16.23
N ALA A 20 23.58 -16.97 -16.29
CA ALA A 20 24.28 -17.77 -17.29
C ALA A 20 23.67 -17.65 -18.69
N TRP A 21 22.33 -17.62 -18.78
CA TRP A 21 21.61 -17.45 -20.04
C TRP A 21 21.81 -16.06 -20.64
N ASN A 22 21.80 -15.01 -19.79
CA ASN A 22 22.08 -13.64 -20.21
C ASN A 22 23.53 -13.45 -20.68
N TYR A 23 24.46 -14.27 -20.20
CA TYR A 23 25.87 -14.26 -20.65
C TYR A 23 26.02 -14.80 -22.08
N GLN A 24 25.24 -15.82 -22.47
CA GLN A 24 25.33 -16.44 -23.80
C GLN A 24 24.51 -15.75 -24.89
N THR A 25 23.33 -15.20 -24.57
CA THR A 25 22.38 -14.77 -25.61
C THR A 25 22.44 -13.28 -25.95
N ARG A 26 23.11 -12.43 -25.15
CA ARG A 26 23.06 -10.95 -25.25
C ARG A 26 21.63 -10.38 -25.34
N ILE A 27 20.62 -11.17 -24.98
CA ILE A 27 19.21 -10.83 -24.88
C ILE A 27 18.89 -10.92 -23.39
N TYR A 28 18.53 -9.78 -22.79
CA TYR A 28 18.22 -9.70 -21.37
C TYR A 28 16.73 -9.96 -21.19
N LEU A 29 16.36 -11.20 -20.89
CA LEU A 29 15.01 -11.53 -20.48
C LEU A 29 14.85 -11.15 -19.01
N SER A 30 14.06 -10.12 -18.70
CA SER A 30 13.37 -10.07 -17.42
C SER A 30 12.27 -11.14 -17.50
N ILE A 31 12.45 -12.26 -16.81
CA ILE A 31 11.34 -13.21 -16.66
C ILE A 31 10.50 -12.69 -15.50
N VAL A 32 9.72 -11.64 -15.75
CA VAL A 32 8.38 -11.61 -15.19
C VAL A 32 7.63 -12.59 -16.08
N LYS A 33 7.30 -13.78 -15.55
CA LYS A 33 6.34 -14.64 -16.26
C LYS A 33 5.02 -13.88 -16.18
N GLU A 34 4.76 -13.04 -17.17
CA GLU A 34 3.46 -12.40 -17.36
C GLU A 34 2.44 -13.54 -17.34
N PRO A 35 1.52 -13.59 -16.37
CA PRO A 35 0.31 -14.35 -16.60
C PRO A 35 -0.29 -13.73 -17.87
N THR A 36 -0.52 -14.57 -18.88
CA THR A 36 -1.25 -14.18 -20.09
C THR A 36 -2.42 -13.31 -19.69
N LEU A 37 -2.46 -12.09 -20.24
CA LEU A 37 -3.57 -11.16 -20.13
C LEU A 37 -4.86 -11.97 -20.17
N PRO A 38 -5.66 -12.00 -19.09
CA PRO A 38 -7.07 -12.24 -19.31
C PRO A 38 -7.47 -11.13 -20.28
N GLU A 39 -8.02 -11.47 -21.45
CA GLU A 39 -8.71 -10.49 -22.27
C GLU A 39 -9.53 -9.64 -21.30
N ILE A 40 -9.34 -8.31 -21.32
CA ILE A 40 -10.28 -7.38 -20.70
C ILE A 40 -11.58 -7.63 -21.46
N MET A 41 -12.31 -8.66 -21.06
CA MET A 41 -13.62 -8.98 -21.60
C MET A 41 -14.40 -7.72 -21.40
N ASN A 42 -14.86 -7.13 -22.52
CA ASN A 42 -15.72 -5.97 -22.57
C ASN A 42 -16.62 -5.95 -21.33
N ILE A 43 -16.28 -5.11 -20.36
CA ILE A 43 -16.99 -5.07 -19.08
C ILE A 43 -18.36 -4.50 -19.42
N SER A 44 -19.32 -5.38 -19.65
CA SER A 44 -20.71 -5.03 -19.91
C SER A 44 -21.36 -4.70 -18.58
N GLY A 45 -21.13 -3.46 -18.11
CA GLY A 45 -21.78 -2.88 -16.95
C GLY A 45 -22.09 -1.41 -17.21
N PRO A 46 -23.10 -0.83 -16.54
CA PRO A 46 -23.39 0.59 -16.66
C PRO A 46 -22.16 1.38 -16.18
N ARG A 47 -21.54 2.12 -17.10
CA ARG A 47 -20.46 3.05 -16.78
C ARG A 47 -21.09 4.24 -16.06
N VAL A 48 -20.75 4.45 -14.80
CA VAL A 48 -21.22 5.61 -14.03
C VAL A 48 -20.35 6.79 -14.40
N ASP A 49 -20.94 7.80 -15.05
CA ASP A 49 -20.30 9.10 -15.27
C ASP A 49 -20.43 9.93 -13.99
N ALA A 50 -19.54 9.66 -13.02
CA ALA A 50 -19.59 10.26 -11.70
C ALA A 50 -19.16 11.73 -11.74
N LYS A 51 -20.07 12.63 -11.37
CA LYS A 51 -19.82 14.06 -11.27
C LYS A 51 -19.30 14.44 -9.89
N HIS A 52 -19.60 13.63 -8.88
CA HIS A 52 -19.15 13.81 -7.51
C HIS A 52 -18.62 12.51 -6.93
N VAL A 53 -17.32 12.49 -6.64
CA VAL A 53 -16.62 11.37 -6.03
C VAL A 53 -16.16 11.80 -4.63
N ILE A 54 -16.39 10.95 -3.63
CA ILE A 54 -15.81 11.12 -2.30
C ILE A 54 -14.72 10.08 -2.09
N VAL A 55 -13.58 10.51 -1.53
CA VAL A 55 -12.44 9.67 -1.21
C VAL A 55 -12.16 9.81 0.28
N ALA A 56 -12.07 8.70 1.00
CA ALA A 56 -11.70 8.72 2.41
C ALA A 56 -10.37 7.99 2.61
N ALA A 57 -9.37 8.70 3.13
CA ALA A 57 -8.06 8.14 3.44
C ALA A 57 -7.43 8.77 4.69
N ILE A 58 -6.55 8.03 5.37
CA ILE A 58 -5.80 8.57 6.52
C ILE A 58 -4.62 9.43 6.05
N GLU A 59 -3.84 8.90 5.11
CA GLU A 59 -2.80 9.67 4.41
C GLU A 59 -3.44 10.72 3.49
N HIS A 60 -2.77 11.86 3.30
CA HIS A 60 -3.28 12.94 2.45
C HIS A 60 -2.20 13.96 2.06
N THR A 61 -2.47 14.63 0.94
CA THR A 61 -1.67 15.75 0.44
C THR A 61 -2.60 16.92 0.13
N ILE A 62 -2.18 18.13 0.50
CA ILE A 62 -2.84 19.40 0.14
C ILE A 62 -1.76 20.27 -0.52
N PRO A 63 -1.59 20.16 -1.85
CA PRO A 63 -0.52 20.86 -2.57
C PRO A 63 -0.49 22.37 -2.32
N GLU A 64 -1.65 23.00 -2.27
CA GLU A 64 -1.87 24.44 -2.12
C GLU A 64 -1.42 24.97 -0.75
N ARG A 65 -1.28 24.08 0.23
CA ARG A 65 -0.79 24.38 1.58
C ARG A 65 0.58 23.76 1.88
N GLY A 66 1.20 23.09 0.90
CA GLY A 66 2.45 22.35 1.10
C GLY A 66 2.32 21.21 2.13
N VAL A 67 1.10 20.75 2.41
CA VAL A 67 0.86 19.66 3.38
C VAL A 67 1.02 18.33 2.66
N LYS A 68 1.80 17.45 3.28
CA LYS A 68 1.96 16.06 2.84
C LYS A 68 2.08 15.18 4.06
N VAL A 69 1.14 14.27 4.22
CA VAL A 69 1.11 13.26 5.28
C VAL A 69 1.07 11.90 4.62
N SER A 70 2.19 11.20 4.67
CA SER A 70 2.32 9.88 4.05
C SER A 70 3.26 9.01 4.84
N ALA A 71 2.92 7.73 4.95
CA ALA A 71 3.74 6.70 5.57
C ALA A 71 4.17 5.60 4.58
N GLY A 72 3.58 5.54 3.38
CA GLY A 72 3.89 4.47 2.43
C GLY A 72 3.31 4.65 1.04
N GLY A 73 2.94 3.51 0.43
CA GLY A 73 2.43 3.44 -0.94
C GLY A 73 1.09 4.16 -1.13
N LEU A 74 0.25 4.20 -0.09
CA LEU A 74 -1.07 4.84 -0.17
C LEU A 74 -0.99 6.32 -0.50
N GLY A 75 -0.10 7.07 0.16
CA GLY A 75 0.10 8.50 -0.14
C GLY A 75 0.53 8.76 -1.58
N LYS A 76 1.27 7.84 -2.21
CA LYS A 76 1.61 7.95 -3.64
C LYS A 76 0.40 7.73 -4.54
N VAL A 77 -0.46 6.76 -4.23
CA VAL A 77 -1.71 6.52 -4.97
C VAL A 77 -2.62 7.75 -4.89
N LEU A 78 -2.71 8.36 -3.71
CA LEU A 78 -3.47 9.60 -3.53
C LEU A 78 -2.85 10.77 -4.32
N ASP A 79 -1.53 10.94 -4.27
CA ASP A 79 -0.83 11.97 -5.06
C ASP A 79 -1.10 11.80 -6.57
N GLN A 80 -1.13 10.56 -7.05
CA GLN A 80 -1.40 10.23 -8.45
C GLN A 80 -2.85 10.51 -8.82
N MET A 81 -3.78 10.07 -7.97
CA MET A 81 -5.21 10.33 -8.12
C MET A 81 -5.50 11.83 -8.20
N LEU A 82 -4.86 12.67 -7.38
CA LEU A 82 -5.04 14.13 -7.46
C LEU A 82 -4.60 14.73 -8.80
N LYS A 83 -3.68 14.07 -9.53
CA LYS A 83 -3.17 14.54 -10.83
C LYS A 83 -3.99 14.03 -12.01
N GLU A 84 -4.41 12.77 -11.97
CA GLU A 84 -4.93 12.04 -13.14
C GLU A 84 -6.41 11.69 -13.06
N HIS A 85 -7.08 11.94 -11.92
CA HIS A 85 -8.49 11.62 -11.79
C HIS A 85 -9.31 12.36 -12.86
N PRO A 86 -10.29 11.68 -13.50
CA PRO A 86 -11.18 12.33 -14.46
C PRO A 86 -11.85 13.58 -13.88
N PRO A 87 -12.11 14.63 -14.69
CA PRO A 87 -12.75 15.86 -14.23
C PRO A 87 -14.06 15.59 -13.49
N CYS A 88 -14.10 15.93 -12.20
CA CYS A 88 -15.26 15.81 -11.34
C CYS A 88 -15.11 16.72 -10.10
N THR A 89 -16.16 16.77 -9.27
CA THR A 89 -16.00 17.23 -7.88
C THR A 89 -15.43 16.10 -7.05
N LEU A 90 -14.25 16.31 -6.46
CA LEU A 90 -13.54 15.34 -5.64
C LEU A 90 -13.53 15.79 -4.18
N SER A 91 -14.36 15.14 -3.35
CA SER A 91 -14.44 15.37 -1.91
C SER A 91 -13.45 14.48 -1.16
N LEU A 92 -12.45 15.07 -0.54
CA LEU A 92 -11.31 14.39 0.07
C LEU A 92 -11.44 14.43 1.59
N VAL A 93 -11.87 13.33 2.20
CA VAL A 93 -12.06 13.23 3.65
C VAL A 93 -10.79 12.71 4.29
N HIS A 94 -10.28 13.44 5.30
CA HIS A 94 -9.04 13.09 6.01
C HIS A 94 -9.08 13.49 7.50
N PRO A 95 -8.39 12.77 8.39
CA PRO A 95 -8.20 13.20 9.77
C PRO A 95 -7.17 14.34 9.88
N MET A 96 -7.37 15.26 10.83
CA MET A 96 -6.38 16.27 11.20
C MET A 96 -5.34 15.70 12.17
N PHE A 97 -4.07 15.96 11.89
CA PHE A 97 -2.92 15.58 12.72
C PHE A 97 -2.34 16.79 13.46
N GLY A 98 -1.91 16.59 14.71
CA GLY A 98 -1.63 17.69 15.64
C GLY A 98 -0.37 18.48 15.32
N ASP A 99 0.60 17.90 14.62
CA ASP A 99 1.87 18.53 14.22
C ASP A 99 1.82 19.14 12.80
N VAL A 100 0.66 19.15 12.15
CA VAL A 100 0.49 19.68 10.80
C VAL A 100 -0.18 21.05 10.85
N ASN A 101 0.46 22.03 10.21
CA ASN A 101 -0.14 23.33 9.99
C ASN A 101 -1.00 23.30 8.71
N TYR A 102 -2.32 23.33 8.86
CA TYR A 102 -3.28 23.36 7.75
C TYR A 102 -3.62 24.79 7.27
N GLY A 103 -3.12 25.82 7.96
CA GLY A 103 -3.47 27.22 7.70
C GLY A 103 -4.89 27.57 8.16
N GLU A 104 -5.43 28.66 7.61
CA GLU A 104 -6.82 29.06 7.84
C GLU A 104 -7.78 28.12 7.12
N LEU A 105 -8.79 27.66 7.88
CA LEU A 105 -9.81 26.72 7.42
C LEU A 105 -11.19 27.24 7.80
N GLU A 106 -12.18 26.95 6.95
CA GLU A 106 -13.59 27.24 7.23
C GLU A 106 -14.22 26.06 7.97
N GLU A 107 -14.98 26.33 9.04
CA GLU A 107 -15.77 25.28 9.70
C GLU A 107 -16.96 24.90 8.82
N PHE A 108 -17.04 23.63 8.44
CA PHE A 108 -18.10 23.12 7.58
C PHE A 108 -19.30 22.58 8.37
N THR A 109 -19.03 21.81 9.43
CA THR A 109 -20.07 21.20 10.27
C THR A 109 -19.46 20.56 11.51
N VAL A 110 -20.29 20.31 12.53
CA VAL A 110 -19.96 19.37 13.61
C VAL A 110 -20.76 18.09 13.39
N LEU A 111 -20.09 16.94 13.48
CA LEU A 111 -20.69 15.61 13.39
C LEU A 111 -20.79 14.98 14.78
N SER A 112 -21.94 14.39 15.10
CA SER A 112 -22.15 13.61 16.32
C SER A 112 -22.03 12.12 16.00
N CYS A 113 -21.01 11.47 16.56
CA CYS A 113 -20.76 10.04 16.46
C CYS A 113 -20.96 9.36 17.82
N VAL A 114 -21.22 8.06 17.84
CA VAL A 114 -21.36 7.30 19.09
C VAL A 114 -20.26 6.25 19.20
N VAL A 115 -19.48 6.28 20.27
CA VAL A 115 -18.42 5.31 20.55
C VAL A 115 -18.49 4.90 22.01
N ASP A 116 -18.43 3.60 22.29
CA ASP A 116 -18.70 3.04 23.62
C ASP A 116 -20.07 3.44 24.19
N GLY A 117 -21.06 3.63 23.32
CA GLY A 117 -22.38 4.14 23.70
C GLY A 117 -22.39 5.59 24.19
N LYS A 118 -21.30 6.34 24.00
CA LYS A 118 -21.18 7.75 24.35
C LYS A 118 -21.08 8.61 23.10
N GLU A 119 -21.75 9.76 23.12
CA GLU A 119 -21.66 10.75 22.07
C GLU A 119 -20.27 11.39 22.03
N GLN A 120 -19.75 11.61 20.82
CA GLN A 120 -18.45 12.20 20.54
C GLN A 120 -18.62 13.19 19.37
N SER A 121 -18.12 14.41 19.53
CA SER A 121 -18.27 15.47 18.52
C SER A 121 -17.00 15.61 17.68
N ILE A 122 -17.15 15.58 16.36
CA ILE A 122 -16.06 15.80 15.40
C ILE A 122 -16.33 17.10 14.65
N THR A 123 -15.46 18.09 14.79
CA THR A 123 -15.52 19.31 13.99
C THR A 123 -14.91 19.04 12.62
N VAL A 124 -15.64 19.37 11.55
CA VAL A 124 -15.18 19.23 10.17
C VAL A 124 -14.83 20.60 9.64
N PHE A 125 -13.60 20.73 9.16
CA PHE A 125 -13.14 21.90 8.44
C PHE A 125 -13.09 21.63 6.95
N THR A 126 -13.19 22.67 6.13
CA THR A 126 -13.10 22.55 4.69
C THR A 126 -12.11 23.51 4.06
N LEU A 127 -11.55 23.07 2.93
CA LEU A 127 -10.68 23.81 2.05
C LEU A 127 -11.05 23.43 0.61
N GLN A 128 -11.05 24.41 -0.30
CA GLN A 128 -11.37 24.19 -1.70
C GLN A 128 -10.21 24.63 -2.60
N SER A 129 -10.00 23.89 -3.69
CA SER A 129 -9.07 24.25 -4.77
C SER A 129 -9.61 23.70 -6.08
N GLU A 130 -9.21 24.31 -7.18
CA GLU A 130 -9.52 23.83 -8.51
C GLU A 130 -8.24 23.83 -9.35
N ALA A 131 -7.89 22.67 -9.90
CA ALA A 131 -6.74 22.51 -10.78
C ALA A 131 -6.98 21.35 -11.75
N ASN A 132 -6.52 21.48 -13.00
CA ASN A 132 -6.66 20.45 -14.05
C ASN A 132 -8.12 20.00 -14.28
N GLY A 133 -9.10 20.88 -14.09
CA GLY A 133 -10.53 20.55 -14.22
C GLY A 133 -11.10 19.70 -13.08
N LEU A 134 -10.32 19.45 -12.02
CA LEU A 134 -10.77 18.79 -10.80
C LEU A 134 -11.11 19.84 -9.74
N LYS A 135 -12.38 19.90 -9.34
CA LYS A 135 -12.81 20.67 -8.16
C LYS A 135 -12.54 19.85 -6.91
N ARG A 136 -11.51 20.19 -6.17
CA ARG A 136 -11.07 19.48 -4.96
C ARG A 136 -11.63 20.16 -3.72
N VAL A 137 -12.28 19.38 -2.87
CA VAL A 137 -12.83 19.87 -1.59
C VAL A 137 -12.33 18.96 -0.49
N TRP A 138 -11.44 19.45 0.36
CA TRP A 138 -10.97 18.70 1.52
C TRP A 138 -11.96 18.87 2.67
N TYR A 139 -12.23 17.77 3.38
CA TYR A 139 -12.99 17.70 4.62
C TYR A 139 -12.07 17.13 5.70
N LEU A 140 -11.56 18.03 6.54
CA LEU A 140 -10.58 17.74 7.57
C LEU A 140 -11.27 17.52 8.91
N LEU A 141 -11.17 16.31 9.44
CA LEU A 141 -11.85 15.89 10.68
C LEU A 141 -10.96 16.19 11.90
N LYS A 142 -11.43 17.06 12.79
CA LYS A 142 -10.76 17.38 14.06
C LYS A 142 -11.41 16.63 15.21
N HIS A 143 -10.62 15.81 15.89
CA HIS A 143 -10.98 15.12 17.12
C HIS A 143 -9.71 14.75 17.89
N GLU A 144 -9.76 14.63 19.22
CA GLU A 144 -8.61 14.29 20.08
C GLU A 144 -7.85 13.05 19.57
N LEU A 145 -8.57 11.95 19.30
CA LEU A 145 -7.99 10.71 18.76
C LEU A 145 -7.24 10.86 17.43
N PHE A 146 -7.59 11.88 16.62
CA PHE A 146 -6.91 12.18 15.36
C PHE A 146 -5.70 13.08 15.61
N THR A 147 -5.87 14.16 16.38
CA THR A 147 -4.82 15.15 16.62
C THR A 147 -3.68 14.65 17.51
N GLU A 148 -3.87 13.57 18.25
CA GLU A 148 -2.79 12.84 18.93
C GLU A 148 -1.80 12.16 17.98
N LYS A 149 -2.18 11.98 16.71
CA LYS A 149 -1.29 11.43 15.69
C LYS A 149 -0.50 12.55 15.03
N VAL A 150 0.65 12.15 14.51
CA VAL A 150 1.63 13.05 13.91
C VAL A 150 1.87 12.65 12.45
N LYS A 151 2.35 13.60 11.64
CA LYS A 151 2.62 13.41 10.22
C LYS A 151 3.53 12.22 9.92
N SER A 152 4.52 11.96 10.77
CA SER A 152 5.46 10.84 10.62
C SER A 152 4.88 9.48 11.01
N ALA A 153 3.79 9.46 11.78
CA ALA A 153 3.12 8.26 12.27
C ALA A 153 1.59 8.48 12.28
N PRO A 154 0.95 8.57 11.09
CA PRO A 154 -0.45 8.94 10.96
C PRO A 154 -1.42 7.83 11.42
N TYR A 155 -0.92 6.60 11.56
CA TYR A 155 -1.71 5.43 11.95
C TYR A 155 -1.67 5.16 13.46
N PRO A 156 -2.73 4.57 14.04
CA PRO A 156 -2.69 4.04 15.41
C PRO A 156 -1.57 3.00 15.55
N PRO A 157 -0.69 3.10 16.57
CA PRO A 157 0.55 2.31 16.64
C PRO A 157 0.36 0.84 17.01
N SER A 158 -0.85 0.40 17.38
CA SER A 158 -1.08 -0.96 17.87
C SER A 158 -2.46 -1.46 17.48
N MET A 159 -2.50 -2.48 16.63
CA MET A 159 -3.71 -3.19 16.20
C MET A 159 -4.22 -4.19 17.25
N THR A 160 -3.87 -3.98 18.53
CA THR A 160 -4.33 -4.80 19.65
C THR A 160 -5.00 -3.99 20.76
N LYS A 161 -5.05 -2.66 20.62
CA LYS A 161 -5.64 -1.77 21.62
C LYS A 161 -7.09 -1.41 21.28
N VAL A 162 -7.95 -1.38 22.30
CA VAL A 162 -9.33 -0.86 22.20
C VAL A 162 -9.37 0.54 21.59
N ARG A 163 -8.36 1.38 21.92
CA ARG A 163 -8.25 2.75 21.40
C ARG A 163 -8.19 2.80 19.88
N THR A 164 -7.60 1.79 19.24
CA THR A 164 -7.53 1.67 17.78
C THR A 164 -8.92 1.39 17.18
N LEU A 165 -9.74 0.55 17.83
CA LEU A 165 -11.13 0.35 17.42
C LEU A 165 -11.96 1.64 17.54
N ARG A 166 -11.77 2.40 18.63
CA ARG A 166 -12.45 3.70 18.83
C ARG A 166 -12.09 4.70 17.73
N TYR A 167 -10.81 4.78 17.38
CA TYR A 167 -10.32 5.61 16.28
C TYR A 167 -11.04 5.26 14.98
N PHE A 168 -11.04 3.98 14.60
CA PHE A 168 -11.68 3.55 13.34
C PHE A 168 -13.21 3.64 13.37
N SER A 169 -13.83 3.49 14.54
CA SER A 169 -15.26 3.72 14.74
C SER A 169 -15.63 5.17 14.42
N LEU A 170 -14.95 6.15 15.05
CA LEU A 170 -15.17 7.57 14.77
C LEU A 170 -14.92 7.91 13.31
N TRP A 171 -13.78 7.47 12.78
CA TRP A 171 -13.37 7.75 11.40
C TRP A 171 -14.42 7.29 10.38
N ASN A 172 -14.92 6.06 10.52
CA ASN A 172 -15.88 5.49 9.57
C ASN A 172 -17.29 6.05 9.77
N GLN A 173 -17.72 6.33 11.01
CA GLN A 173 -19.00 7.02 11.28
C GLN A 173 -19.00 8.41 10.66
N ALA A 174 -17.95 9.21 10.87
CA ALA A 174 -17.82 10.55 10.31
C ALA A 174 -17.82 10.52 8.78
N THR A 175 -17.08 9.58 8.18
CA THR A 175 -17.06 9.39 6.72
C THR A 175 -18.47 9.07 6.19
N ALA A 176 -19.20 8.16 6.85
CA ALA A 176 -20.56 7.83 6.47
C ALA A 176 -21.51 9.04 6.57
N MET A 177 -21.40 9.84 7.63
CA MET A 177 -22.20 11.06 7.77
C MET A 177 -21.89 12.09 6.68
N LEU A 178 -20.63 12.21 6.26
CA LEU A 178 -20.26 13.05 5.13
C LEU A 178 -20.81 12.49 3.81
N ILE A 179 -20.79 11.17 3.59
CA ILE A 179 -21.46 10.53 2.44
C ILE A 179 -22.95 10.91 2.41
N LYS A 180 -23.67 10.78 3.54
CA LYS A 180 -25.09 11.15 3.64
C LYS A 180 -25.34 12.64 3.35
N LYS A 181 -24.48 13.51 3.87
CA LYS A 181 -24.62 14.97 3.74
C LYS A 181 -24.30 15.46 2.33
N LEU A 182 -23.27 14.90 1.71
CA LEU A 182 -22.74 15.33 0.41
C LEU A 182 -23.42 14.62 -0.77
N LYS A 183 -23.99 13.42 -0.55
CA LYS A 183 -24.64 12.58 -1.55
C LYS A 183 -23.80 12.40 -2.83
N PRO A 184 -22.54 11.91 -2.71
CA PRO A 184 -21.69 11.68 -3.88
C PRO A 184 -22.20 10.50 -4.70
N ASP A 185 -21.78 10.43 -5.96
CA ASP A 185 -22.14 9.35 -6.89
C ASP A 185 -21.33 8.06 -6.60
N ILE A 186 -20.07 8.21 -6.18
CA ILE A 186 -19.14 7.11 -5.91
C ILE A 186 -18.32 7.39 -4.66
N TYR A 187 -18.09 6.33 -3.85
CA TYR A 187 -17.17 6.33 -2.73
C TYR A 187 -15.88 5.54 -3.05
N HIS A 188 -14.74 6.24 -3.13
CA HIS A 188 -13.41 5.62 -3.14
C HIS A 188 -12.98 5.30 -1.69
N CYS A 189 -13.06 4.02 -1.35
CA CYS A 189 -12.61 3.49 -0.07
C CYS A 189 -11.13 3.13 -0.15
N MET A 190 -10.27 3.91 0.51
CA MET A 190 -8.83 3.69 0.48
C MET A 190 -8.40 2.69 1.56
N ASP A 191 -8.21 1.45 1.12
CA ASP A 191 -7.89 0.28 1.94
C ASP A 191 -8.90 0.00 3.08
N TYR A 192 -8.55 -0.88 4.01
CA TYR A 192 -9.40 -1.29 5.13
C TYR A 192 -9.81 -0.14 6.06
N HIS A 193 -9.01 0.92 6.13
CA HIS A 193 -9.19 2.00 7.09
C HIS A 193 -10.59 2.63 7.03
N ALA A 194 -11.12 2.75 5.81
CA ALA A 194 -12.39 3.41 5.53
C ALA A 194 -13.51 2.41 5.13
N ALA A 195 -13.25 1.10 5.28
CA ALA A 195 -14.12 0.04 4.79
C ALA A 195 -15.37 -0.22 5.66
N LEU A 196 -15.43 0.35 6.88
CA LEU A 196 -16.61 0.24 7.74
C LEU A 196 -17.66 1.32 7.46
N ALA A 197 -17.29 2.44 6.83
CA ALA A 197 -18.19 3.57 6.55
C ALA A 197 -19.53 3.15 5.90
N PRO A 198 -19.56 2.24 4.91
CA PRO A 198 -20.81 1.82 4.27
C PRO A 198 -21.78 1.10 5.20
N LEU A 199 -21.28 0.52 6.31
CA LEU A 199 -22.13 -0.19 7.27
C LEU A 199 -22.98 0.75 8.13
N TYR A 200 -22.71 2.06 8.10
CA TYR A 200 -23.48 3.09 8.78
C TYR A 200 -24.52 3.78 7.86
N LEU A 201 -24.58 3.36 6.59
CA LEU A 201 -25.56 3.84 5.62
C LEU A 201 -26.81 2.96 5.67
N GLU A 202 -27.97 3.59 5.55
CA GLU A 202 -29.24 2.89 5.40
C GLU A 202 -29.38 2.31 3.99
N ALA A 203 -30.36 1.42 3.79
CA ALA A 203 -30.56 0.74 2.49
C ALA A 203 -30.80 1.73 1.33
N HIS A 204 -31.47 2.86 1.60
CA HIS A 204 -31.74 3.90 0.60
C HIS A 204 -30.58 4.89 0.41
N GLU A 205 -29.54 4.80 1.25
CA GLU A 205 -28.33 5.62 1.22
C GLU A 205 -27.13 4.83 0.67
N GLN A 206 -27.35 3.59 0.19
CA GLN A 206 -26.29 2.77 -0.39
C GLN A 206 -25.64 3.49 -1.58
N ILE A 207 -24.32 3.39 -1.64
CA ILE A 207 -23.50 4.10 -2.63
C ILE A 207 -22.58 3.10 -3.34
N PRO A 208 -22.35 3.23 -4.65
CA PRO A 208 -21.29 2.51 -5.34
C PRO A 208 -19.92 2.78 -4.70
N ILE A 209 -19.18 1.71 -4.40
CA ILE A 209 -17.87 1.76 -3.77
C ILE A 209 -16.81 1.24 -4.72
N ILE A 210 -15.71 1.98 -4.80
CA ILE A 210 -14.45 1.50 -5.35
C ILE A 210 -13.48 1.33 -4.18
N LEU A 211 -13.23 0.08 -3.80
CA LEU A 211 -12.25 -0.29 -2.77
C LEU A 211 -10.87 -0.41 -3.41
N VAL A 212 -9.96 0.49 -3.05
CA VAL A 212 -8.60 0.52 -3.57
C VAL A 212 -7.65 -0.13 -2.55
N LEU A 213 -7.05 -1.25 -2.94
CA LEU A 213 -6.15 -2.05 -2.12
C LEU A 213 -4.71 -1.74 -2.48
N HIS A 214 -4.01 -1.11 -1.53
CA HIS A 214 -2.58 -0.81 -1.67
C HIS A 214 -1.73 -1.80 -0.88
N ASN A 215 -2.28 -2.41 0.18
CA ASN A 215 -1.65 -3.51 0.92
C ASN A 215 -2.65 -4.33 1.77
N ALA A 216 -3.32 -5.30 1.15
CA ALA A 216 -4.22 -6.27 1.76
C ALA A 216 -3.55 -7.30 2.69
N ASP A 217 -2.23 -7.30 2.92
CA ASP A 217 -1.69 -8.03 4.09
C ASP A 217 -2.19 -7.44 5.39
N TYR A 218 -2.30 -6.11 5.41
CA TYR A 218 -2.95 -5.40 6.49
C TYR A 218 -4.44 -5.39 6.21
N MET A 219 -5.14 -6.48 6.54
CA MET A 219 -6.59 -6.58 6.33
C MET A 219 -7.41 -5.80 7.38
N GLY A 220 -6.75 -4.95 8.19
CA GLY A 220 -7.38 -4.33 9.35
C GLY A 220 -7.86 -5.35 10.39
N VAL A 221 -7.09 -6.43 10.60
CA VAL A 221 -7.33 -7.36 11.70
C VAL A 221 -6.90 -6.69 13.01
N ILE A 222 -7.81 -6.65 13.97
CA ILE A 222 -7.56 -6.04 15.28
C ILE A 222 -7.83 -7.10 16.36
N ASP A 223 -6.75 -7.59 16.97
CA ASP A 223 -6.76 -8.63 17.98
C ASP A 223 -6.57 -7.99 19.37
N THR A 224 -7.66 -7.75 20.09
CA THR A 224 -7.60 -7.18 21.46
C THR A 224 -7.76 -8.26 22.51
N ASP A 225 -7.41 -8.00 23.78
CA ASP A 225 -7.53 -9.01 24.85
C ASP A 225 -8.95 -9.58 24.99
N PHE A 226 -9.99 -8.78 24.71
CA PHE A 226 -11.38 -9.21 24.73
C PHE A 226 -11.87 -9.81 23.40
N ILE A 227 -11.05 -9.75 22.35
CA ILE A 227 -11.23 -10.34 21.02
C ILE A 227 -10.03 -11.26 20.75
N SER A 228 -9.57 -12.06 21.73
CA SER A 228 -8.39 -12.93 21.57
C SER A 228 -8.73 -14.43 21.45
N ASP A 229 -9.95 -14.84 21.77
CA ASP A 229 -10.35 -16.25 21.72
C ASP A 229 -10.84 -16.68 20.33
N ARG A 230 -10.13 -17.65 19.74
CA ARG A 230 -10.22 -18.15 18.35
C ARG A 230 -11.62 -18.64 17.92
N PHE A 231 -12.59 -18.66 18.83
CA PHE A 231 -13.94 -19.18 18.62
C PHE A 231 -15.09 -18.18 18.84
N TRP A 232 -14.86 -16.95 19.32
CA TRP A 232 -15.89 -15.90 19.51
C TRP A 232 -17.23 -16.38 20.12
N LYS A 233 -17.19 -17.38 21.01
CA LYS A 233 -18.40 -18.10 21.42
C LYS A 233 -19.34 -17.29 22.31
N THR A 234 -18.90 -16.15 22.86
CA THR A 234 -19.74 -15.38 23.78
C THR A 234 -20.36 -14.16 23.10
N VAL A 235 -21.70 -14.07 23.14
CA VAL A 235 -22.50 -12.89 22.73
C VAL A 235 -21.94 -11.60 23.37
N THR A 236 -21.33 -11.71 24.55
CA THR A 236 -20.68 -10.63 25.30
C THR A 236 -19.56 -9.92 24.54
N GLN A 237 -18.68 -10.65 23.84
CA GLN A 237 -17.57 -10.05 23.08
C GLN A 237 -18.09 -9.24 21.89
N LEU A 238 -19.05 -9.81 21.15
CA LEU A 238 -19.71 -9.12 20.03
C LEU A 238 -20.53 -7.92 20.52
N ARG A 239 -21.17 -7.99 21.69
CA ARG A 239 -21.84 -6.83 22.32
C ARG A 239 -20.87 -5.70 22.64
N ARG A 240 -19.65 -6.02 23.11
CA ARG A 240 -18.62 -5.00 23.33
C ARG A 240 -18.17 -4.33 22.04
N LEU A 241 -17.94 -5.12 20.98
CA LEU A 241 -17.67 -4.57 19.65
C LEU A 241 -18.83 -3.70 19.14
N SER A 242 -20.06 -4.15 19.35
CA SER A 242 -21.28 -3.41 19.01
C SER A 242 -21.35 -2.05 19.69
N LEU A 243 -20.99 -1.96 20.97
CA LEU A 243 -20.91 -0.69 21.71
C LEU A 243 -19.80 0.23 21.20
N ILE A 244 -18.60 -0.31 20.93
CA ILE A 244 -17.47 0.49 20.42
C ILE A 244 -17.76 1.02 19.02
N LEU A 245 -18.26 0.16 18.13
CA LEU A 245 -18.49 0.48 16.72
C LEU A 245 -19.82 1.18 16.49
N ASN A 246 -20.74 1.18 17.46
CA ASN A 246 -22.13 1.60 17.25
C ASN A 246 -22.79 0.89 16.05
N LEU A 247 -22.58 -0.42 15.95
CA LEU A 247 -23.14 -1.29 14.91
C LEU A 247 -23.87 -2.45 15.57
N GLN A 248 -24.92 -2.95 14.93
CA GLN A 248 -25.62 -4.14 15.42
C GLN A 248 -24.71 -5.37 15.43
N VAL A 249 -24.91 -6.26 16.41
CA VAL A 249 -24.17 -7.53 16.53
C VAL A 249 -24.30 -8.39 15.26
N SER A 250 -25.47 -8.41 14.65
CA SER A 250 -25.75 -9.10 13.38
C SER A 250 -24.90 -8.53 12.23
N THR A 251 -24.81 -7.21 12.12
CA THR A 251 -23.97 -6.51 11.13
C THR A 251 -22.50 -6.86 11.33
N ILE A 252 -21.98 -6.76 12.56
CA ILE A 252 -20.58 -7.10 12.86
C ILE A 252 -20.29 -8.56 12.48
N ARG A 253 -21.16 -9.50 12.90
CA ARG A 253 -21.00 -10.92 12.58
C ARG A 253 -20.95 -11.19 11.09
N LYS A 254 -21.79 -10.50 10.30
CA LYS A 254 -21.92 -10.71 8.85
C LYS A 254 -20.78 -10.05 8.06
N TYR A 255 -20.44 -8.81 8.39
CA TYR A 255 -19.56 -7.97 7.57
C TYR A 255 -18.14 -7.83 8.12
N CYS A 256 -17.91 -8.03 9.42
CA CYS A 256 -16.61 -7.75 10.02
C CYS A 256 -15.93 -9.00 10.59
N MET A 257 -16.59 -10.15 10.64
CA MET A 257 -15.99 -11.39 11.13
C MET A 257 -15.53 -12.26 9.96
N PHE A 258 -14.26 -12.65 9.98
CA PHE A 258 -13.64 -13.50 8.96
C PHE A 258 -12.62 -14.44 9.59
N GLU A 259 -12.68 -15.72 9.25
CA GLU A 259 -11.76 -16.77 9.75
C GLU A 259 -11.56 -16.74 11.28
N GLY A 260 -12.64 -16.49 12.01
CA GLY A 260 -12.58 -16.40 13.46
C GLY A 260 -11.77 -15.21 13.97
N ARG A 261 -11.76 -14.06 13.26
CA ARG A 261 -11.22 -12.77 13.75
C ARG A 261 -12.06 -11.57 13.29
N PHE A 262 -11.94 -10.44 13.99
CA PHE A 262 -12.44 -9.16 13.51
C PHE A 262 -11.53 -8.64 12.39
N ASN A 263 -12.12 -8.25 11.27
CA ASN A 263 -11.43 -7.88 10.04
C ASN A 263 -12.20 -6.74 9.36
N MET A 264 -11.58 -5.55 9.30
CA MET A 264 -12.24 -4.38 8.71
C MET A 264 -12.36 -4.48 7.19
N LEU A 265 -11.36 -5.06 6.52
CA LEU A 265 -11.37 -5.20 5.06
C LEU A 265 -12.53 -6.07 4.57
N LYS A 266 -12.91 -7.09 5.37
CA LYS A 266 -14.08 -7.93 5.13
C LYS A 266 -15.37 -7.12 4.96
N ALA A 267 -15.50 -5.97 5.62
CA ALA A 267 -16.70 -5.14 5.53
C ALA A 267 -16.89 -4.60 4.11
N GLY A 268 -15.86 -3.95 3.57
CA GLY A 268 -15.87 -3.42 2.20
C GLY A 268 -16.07 -4.52 1.16
N VAL A 269 -15.33 -5.63 1.26
CA VAL A 269 -15.45 -6.75 0.31
C VAL A 269 -16.84 -7.38 0.36
N THR A 270 -17.42 -7.56 1.54
CA THR A 270 -18.76 -8.17 1.69
C THR A 270 -19.85 -7.24 1.21
N TYR A 271 -19.72 -5.93 1.47
CA TYR A 271 -20.61 -4.91 0.94
C TYR A 271 -20.63 -4.98 -0.59
N ILE A 272 -19.46 -4.89 -1.23
CA ILE A 272 -19.31 -4.93 -2.69
C ILE A 272 -19.88 -6.22 -3.30
N LYS A 273 -19.65 -7.38 -2.66
CA LYS A 273 -20.26 -8.65 -3.10
C LYS A 273 -21.79 -8.62 -3.09
N GLN A 274 -22.41 -7.90 -2.15
CA GLN A 274 -23.86 -7.88 -1.97
C GLN A 274 -24.56 -6.78 -2.77
N THR A 275 -23.94 -5.61 -2.91
CA THR A 275 -24.55 -4.44 -3.56
C THR A 275 -24.13 -4.28 -5.01
N GLN A 276 -22.95 -4.77 -5.37
CA GLN A 276 -22.32 -4.56 -6.68
C GLN A 276 -21.91 -5.88 -7.34
N ALA A 277 -22.46 -7.02 -6.90
CA ALA A 277 -22.13 -8.36 -7.42
C ALA A 277 -20.61 -8.68 -7.44
N GLY A 278 -19.83 -8.04 -6.57
CA GLY A 278 -18.37 -8.21 -6.51
C GLY A 278 -17.56 -7.23 -7.38
N TYR A 279 -18.21 -6.32 -8.11
CA TYR A 279 -17.56 -5.31 -8.95
C TYR A 279 -17.18 -4.09 -8.12
N GLY A 280 -15.96 -3.57 -8.27
CA GLY A 280 -15.51 -2.36 -7.56
C GLY A 280 -14.37 -2.59 -6.56
N ILE A 281 -13.59 -3.66 -6.73
CA ILE A 281 -12.33 -3.83 -5.98
C ILE A 281 -11.16 -3.65 -6.95
N CYS A 282 -10.27 -2.75 -6.59
CA CYS A 282 -9.11 -2.38 -7.37
C CYS A 282 -7.83 -2.65 -6.58
N ALA A 283 -6.83 -3.23 -7.24
CA ALA A 283 -5.49 -3.46 -6.72
C ALA A 283 -4.53 -2.45 -7.36
N VAL A 284 -3.47 -2.07 -6.64
CA VAL A 284 -2.45 -1.13 -7.17
C VAL A 284 -1.59 -1.69 -8.31
N SER A 285 -1.73 -2.97 -8.68
CA SER A 285 -1.09 -3.55 -9.86
C SER A 285 -1.80 -4.83 -10.28
N GLU A 286 -1.57 -5.25 -11.53
CA GLU A 286 -2.18 -6.47 -12.08
C GLU A 286 -1.66 -7.74 -11.39
N ASN A 287 -0.35 -7.85 -11.19
CA ASN A 287 0.24 -8.97 -10.44
C ASN A 287 -0.37 -9.09 -9.05
N TYR A 288 -0.62 -7.95 -8.40
CA TYR A 288 -1.25 -7.93 -7.10
C TYR A 288 -2.72 -8.37 -7.15
N ALA A 289 -3.48 -7.94 -8.17
CA ALA A 289 -4.85 -8.39 -8.38
C ALA A 289 -4.95 -9.93 -8.50
N VAL A 290 -4.08 -10.54 -9.31
CA VAL A 290 -4.04 -11.99 -9.54
C VAL A 290 -3.73 -12.73 -8.24
N GLU A 291 -2.73 -12.26 -7.50
CA GLU A 291 -2.30 -12.85 -6.25
C GLU A 291 -3.38 -12.81 -5.17
N LEU A 292 -4.01 -11.64 -4.98
CA LEU A 292 -5.11 -11.50 -4.01
C LEU A 292 -6.23 -12.50 -4.27
N LYS A 293 -6.60 -12.70 -5.54
CA LYS A 293 -7.64 -13.67 -5.91
C LYS A 293 -7.21 -15.12 -5.66
N ARG A 294 -5.93 -15.44 -5.89
CA ARG A 294 -5.37 -16.80 -5.76
C ARG A 294 -5.17 -17.21 -4.29
N GLU A 295 -4.65 -16.30 -3.48
CA GLU A 295 -4.05 -16.66 -2.18
C GLU A 295 -4.90 -16.27 -0.99
N ARG A 296 -5.86 -15.35 -1.17
CA ARG A 296 -6.68 -14.84 -0.08
C ARG A 296 -8.12 -15.27 -0.24
N THR A 297 -8.55 -16.15 0.66
CA THR A 297 -9.93 -16.65 0.81
C THR A 297 -10.97 -15.54 0.91
N LEU A 298 -10.60 -14.35 1.40
CA LEU A 298 -11.49 -13.20 1.48
C LEU A 298 -12.04 -12.77 0.09
N PHE A 299 -11.17 -12.82 -0.92
CA PHE A 299 -11.48 -12.41 -2.29
C PHE A 299 -12.04 -13.56 -3.15
N ALA A 300 -12.15 -14.77 -2.59
CA ALA A 300 -12.74 -15.91 -3.29
C ALA A 300 -14.17 -15.60 -3.79
N GLY A 301 -14.46 -16.00 -5.02
CA GLY A 301 -15.76 -15.77 -5.67
C GLY A 301 -15.99 -14.36 -6.21
N LEU A 302 -14.99 -13.47 -6.18
CA LEU A 302 -15.07 -12.22 -6.94
C LEU A 302 -14.96 -12.47 -8.45
N PRO A 303 -15.75 -11.77 -9.28
CA PRO A 303 -15.70 -11.92 -10.73
C PRO A 303 -14.31 -11.56 -11.26
N TYR A 304 -13.77 -10.41 -10.85
CA TYR A 304 -12.42 -9.94 -11.19
C TYR A 304 -11.90 -8.95 -10.14
N LEU A 305 -10.62 -8.60 -10.26
CA LEU A 305 -9.94 -7.51 -9.56
C LEU A 305 -9.29 -6.63 -10.63
N ILE A 306 -9.61 -5.33 -10.65
CA ILE A 306 -9.03 -4.39 -11.64
C ILE A 306 -7.71 -3.85 -11.09
N SER A 307 -6.71 -3.65 -11.93
CA SER A 307 -5.49 -2.93 -11.55
C SER A 307 -5.59 -1.44 -11.85
N LEU A 308 -4.99 -0.59 -11.00
CA LEU A 308 -4.66 0.77 -11.42
C LEU A 308 -3.54 0.71 -12.47
N ASP A 309 -3.62 1.60 -13.46
CA ASP A 309 -2.52 1.84 -14.38
C ASP A 309 -1.34 2.40 -13.55
N ASN A 310 -0.22 1.70 -13.53
CA ASN A 310 0.98 2.24 -12.91
C ASN A 310 1.54 3.29 -13.86
N ALA A 311 1.57 4.56 -13.43
CA ALA A 311 2.15 5.69 -14.19
C ALA A 311 3.67 5.61 -14.40
N THR A 312 4.26 4.42 -14.27
CA THR A 312 5.63 4.11 -14.66
C THR A 312 5.69 3.20 -15.87
N ASP A 313 4.59 2.99 -16.59
CA ASP A 313 4.70 2.63 -18.00
C ASP A 313 5.66 3.63 -18.64
N PRO A 314 6.82 3.20 -19.14
CA PRO A 314 7.78 4.08 -19.78
C PRO A 314 7.22 4.48 -21.15
N ALA A 315 6.22 5.35 -21.15
CA ALA A 315 5.63 5.92 -22.36
C ALA A 315 6.63 6.83 -23.10
N GLU A 316 7.80 7.13 -22.52
CA GLU A 316 8.82 7.98 -23.14
C GLU A 316 9.92 7.21 -23.90
N ASP A 317 10.04 5.89 -23.78
CA ASP A 317 11.12 5.14 -24.46
C ASP A 317 10.75 4.58 -25.84
N ASN A 318 9.52 4.79 -26.30
CA ASN A 318 9.03 4.29 -27.59
C ASN A 318 9.72 4.88 -28.85
N ASN A 319 10.68 5.81 -28.68
CA ASN A 319 11.45 6.40 -29.78
C ASN A 319 12.98 6.40 -29.55
N CYS A 320 13.49 5.67 -28.56
CA CYS A 320 14.91 5.65 -28.23
C CYS A 320 15.60 4.41 -28.84
N SER A 321 16.67 4.62 -29.63
CA SER A 321 17.47 3.52 -30.17
C SER A 321 18.10 2.67 -29.05
N LEU A 322 18.19 1.34 -29.23
CA LEU A 322 18.81 0.40 -28.29
C LEU A 322 20.19 0.84 -27.78
N ASP A 323 21.02 1.45 -28.63
CA ASP A 323 22.36 1.90 -28.25
C ASP A 323 22.35 3.09 -27.30
N ARG A 324 21.34 3.97 -27.42
CA ARG A 324 21.16 5.09 -26.50
C ARG A 324 20.64 4.64 -25.14
N LEU A 325 19.73 3.66 -25.10
CA LEU A 325 19.29 3.04 -23.85
C LEU A 325 20.46 2.37 -23.10
N ARG A 326 21.36 1.70 -23.83
CA ARG A 326 22.60 1.13 -23.26
C ARG A 326 23.50 2.21 -22.68
N ALA A 327 23.75 3.30 -23.42
CA ALA A 327 24.59 4.40 -22.95
C ALA A 327 24.04 5.04 -21.66
N LEU A 328 22.74 5.33 -21.63
CA LEU A 328 22.06 5.87 -20.44
C LEU A 328 22.17 4.94 -19.23
N ARG A 329 22.07 3.62 -19.45
CA ARG A 329 22.25 2.62 -18.38
C ARG A 329 23.67 2.61 -17.83
N PHE A 330 24.70 2.65 -18.68
CA PHE A 330 26.09 2.69 -18.23
C PHE A 330 26.39 3.97 -17.42
N GLU A 331 25.85 5.10 -17.85
CA GLU A 331 25.96 6.36 -17.13
C GLU A 331 25.25 6.29 -15.77
N ALA A 332 23.99 5.85 -15.76
CA ALA A 332 23.21 5.67 -14.54
C ALA A 332 23.88 4.70 -13.56
N LYS A 333 24.51 3.63 -14.05
CA LYS A 333 25.28 2.68 -13.25
C LYS A 333 26.49 3.33 -12.59
N ALA A 334 27.29 4.06 -13.35
CA ALA A 334 28.46 4.75 -12.81
C ALA A 334 28.06 5.79 -11.75
N GLN A 335 26.95 6.52 -11.99
CA GLN A 335 26.41 7.45 -11.01
C GLN A 335 25.86 6.74 -9.76
N LEU A 336 25.17 5.60 -9.93
CA LEU A 336 24.65 4.79 -8.83
C LEU A 336 25.79 4.25 -7.95
N GLN A 337 26.88 3.75 -8.55
CA GLN A 337 28.06 3.30 -7.81
C GLN A 337 28.66 4.42 -6.97
N ARG A 338 28.87 5.61 -7.56
CA ARG A 338 29.36 6.78 -6.83
C ARG A 338 28.41 7.21 -5.72
N HIS A 339 27.11 7.24 -5.99
CA HIS A 339 26.09 7.64 -5.03
C HIS A 339 26.06 6.73 -3.79
N CYS A 340 26.30 5.43 -3.98
CA CYS A 340 26.32 4.44 -2.92
C CYS A 340 27.73 4.11 -2.40
N GLY A 341 28.77 4.84 -2.83
CA GLY A 341 30.15 4.58 -2.40
C GLY A 341 30.68 3.19 -2.78
N LEU A 342 30.14 2.60 -3.85
CA LEU A 342 30.61 1.35 -4.44
C LEU A 342 31.81 1.61 -5.36
N ASP A 343 32.65 0.59 -5.55
CA ASP A 343 33.79 0.66 -6.44
C ASP A 343 33.33 0.89 -7.89
N PRO A 344 33.93 1.82 -8.64
CA PRO A 344 33.59 2.04 -10.03
C PRO A 344 33.96 0.81 -10.88
N ASP A 345 32.95 0.05 -11.30
CA ASP A 345 33.12 -1.13 -12.13
C ASP A 345 32.00 -1.22 -13.20
N PRO A 346 32.32 -0.91 -14.48
CA PRO A 346 31.38 -1.04 -15.59
C PRO A 346 30.88 -2.48 -15.82
N GLY A 347 31.60 -3.50 -15.36
CA GLY A 347 31.24 -4.92 -15.44
C GLY A 347 30.37 -5.42 -14.28
N ALA A 348 30.34 -4.71 -13.15
CA ALA A 348 29.68 -5.20 -11.93
C ALA A 348 28.16 -5.41 -12.06
N LYS A 349 27.63 -6.53 -11.57
CA LYS A 349 26.18 -6.73 -11.50
C LYS A 349 25.66 -6.08 -10.23
N ILE A 350 24.88 -5.02 -10.36
CA ILE A 350 24.29 -4.30 -9.21
C ILE A 350 22.93 -4.88 -8.88
N LEU A 351 22.79 -5.48 -7.70
CA LEU A 351 21.52 -5.94 -7.14
C LEU A 351 21.02 -4.92 -6.12
N ILE A 352 19.72 -4.60 -6.12
CA ILE A 352 19.15 -3.59 -5.25
C ILE A 352 17.89 -4.06 -4.51
N PHE A 353 17.80 -3.71 -3.23
CA PHE A 353 16.61 -3.81 -2.40
C PHE A 353 16.37 -2.45 -1.73
N ILE A 354 15.25 -1.80 -2.04
CA ILE A 354 14.81 -0.57 -1.37
C ILE A 354 13.39 -0.77 -0.82
N GLY A 355 13.23 -0.64 0.50
CA GLY A 355 11.92 -0.68 1.14
C GLY A 355 12.01 -0.89 2.64
N ARG A 356 10.87 -0.95 3.35
CA ARG A 356 10.85 -1.28 4.78
C ARG A 356 11.51 -2.64 5.06
N TRP A 357 12.26 -2.76 6.14
CA TRP A 357 12.93 -4.00 6.54
C TRP A 357 12.03 -4.71 7.55
N VAL A 358 11.34 -5.75 7.07
CA VAL A 358 10.42 -6.57 7.84
C VAL A 358 10.59 -8.02 7.45
N LYS A 359 10.26 -8.95 8.35
CA LYS A 359 10.32 -10.39 8.12
C LYS A 359 9.57 -10.81 6.86
N GLN A 360 8.44 -10.16 6.59
CA GLN A 360 7.62 -10.46 5.40
C GLN A 360 8.43 -10.33 4.11
N LYS A 361 9.33 -9.34 4.03
CA LYS A 361 10.18 -9.09 2.85
C LYS A 361 11.45 -9.95 2.82
N GLY A 362 11.56 -10.91 3.75
CA GLY A 362 12.68 -11.84 3.89
C GLY A 362 14.03 -11.15 4.09
N VAL A 363 14.05 -9.98 4.73
CA VAL A 363 15.28 -9.22 4.96
C VAL A 363 16.28 -9.97 5.85
N ASP A 364 15.77 -10.82 6.73
CA ASP A 364 16.54 -11.79 7.51
C ASP A 364 17.26 -12.80 6.60
N HIS A 365 16.58 -13.33 5.58
CA HIS A 365 17.22 -14.19 4.59
C HIS A 365 18.25 -13.44 3.74
N ILE A 366 17.96 -12.20 3.32
CA ILE A 366 18.95 -11.35 2.62
C ILE A 366 20.21 -11.23 3.47
N ALA A 367 20.06 -10.83 4.74
CA ALA A 367 21.18 -10.61 5.63
C ALA A 367 22.01 -11.89 5.85
N MET A 368 21.37 -13.04 6.02
CA MET A 368 22.05 -14.32 6.21
C MET A 368 22.80 -14.81 4.95
N LEU A 369 22.26 -14.57 3.75
CA LEU A 369 22.83 -15.08 2.51
C LEU A 369 23.89 -14.15 1.90
N THR A 370 23.82 -12.86 2.19
CA THR A 370 24.69 -11.82 1.60
C THR A 370 26.19 -12.16 1.69
N PRO A 371 26.75 -12.60 2.84
CA PRO A 371 28.18 -12.91 2.95
C PRO A 371 28.61 -14.04 2.00
N ALA A 372 27.89 -15.17 2.02
CA ALA A 372 28.19 -16.31 1.18
C ALA A 372 28.05 -15.96 -0.31
N PHE A 373 27.05 -15.14 -0.65
CA PHE A 373 26.79 -14.72 -2.01
C PHE A 373 27.87 -13.78 -2.57
N LEU A 374 28.28 -12.75 -1.82
CA LEU A 374 29.33 -11.81 -2.24
C LEU A 374 30.73 -12.47 -2.33
N ARG A 375 31.01 -13.47 -1.49
CA ARG A 375 32.24 -14.27 -1.56
C ARG A 375 32.30 -15.18 -2.79
N THR A 376 31.16 -15.73 -3.20
CA THR A 376 31.07 -16.64 -4.36
C THR A 376 30.97 -15.90 -5.69
N HIS A 377 30.44 -14.67 -5.70
CA HIS A 377 30.23 -13.87 -6.91
C HIS A 377 31.00 -12.55 -6.80
N PRO A 378 32.31 -12.53 -7.16
CA PRO A 378 33.14 -11.34 -7.02
C PRO A 378 32.70 -10.17 -7.90
N GLU A 379 31.97 -10.44 -8.99
CA GLU A 379 31.48 -9.43 -9.92
C GLU A 379 30.20 -8.71 -9.45
N VAL A 380 29.65 -9.09 -8.29
CA VAL A 380 28.39 -8.53 -7.80
C VAL A 380 28.61 -7.40 -6.80
N GLN A 381 27.81 -6.34 -6.92
CA GLN A 381 27.61 -5.31 -5.92
C GLN A 381 26.16 -5.30 -5.44
N ILE A 382 25.92 -5.04 -4.15
CA ILE A 382 24.58 -5.08 -3.55
C ILE A 382 24.28 -3.75 -2.85
N ILE A 383 23.08 -3.22 -3.07
CA ILE A 383 22.55 -2.02 -2.44
C ILE A 383 21.32 -2.43 -1.62
N LEU A 384 21.38 -2.28 -0.29
CA LEU A 384 20.29 -2.59 0.64
C LEU A 384 19.91 -1.32 1.39
N ALA A 385 18.68 -0.84 1.25
CA ALA A 385 18.28 0.41 1.88
C ALA A 385 16.82 0.45 2.37
N GLY A 386 16.60 1.08 3.52
CA GLY A 386 15.28 1.35 4.09
C GLY A 386 15.21 1.13 5.60
N PRO A 387 14.15 1.64 6.26
CA PRO A 387 14.03 1.59 7.71
C PRO A 387 13.60 0.21 8.23
N PRO A 388 14.23 -0.29 9.31
CA PRO A 388 13.69 -1.37 10.14
C PRO A 388 12.33 -1.03 10.73
N ASP A 389 11.38 -1.96 10.62
CA ASP A 389 10.01 -1.79 11.14
C ASP A 389 9.57 -2.96 12.05
N ASP A 390 10.36 -4.04 12.13
CA ASP A 390 10.16 -5.14 13.07
C ASP A 390 11.49 -5.68 13.64
N ALA A 391 11.42 -6.66 14.55
CA ALA A 391 12.59 -7.26 15.18
C ALA A 391 13.52 -7.98 14.18
N CYS A 392 12.97 -8.55 13.11
CA CYS A 392 13.76 -9.20 12.06
C CYS A 392 14.51 -8.16 11.21
N GLY A 393 13.88 -7.04 10.89
CA GLY A 393 14.49 -5.90 10.22
C GLY A 393 15.61 -5.28 11.05
N LEU A 394 15.41 -5.15 12.36
CA LEU A 394 16.45 -4.63 13.25
C LEU A 394 17.66 -5.59 13.32
N TYR A 395 17.40 -6.89 13.44
CA TYR A 395 18.44 -7.93 13.40
C TYR A 395 19.22 -7.91 12.07
N ALA A 396 18.51 -7.89 10.94
CA ALA A 396 19.11 -7.82 9.62
C ALA A 396 19.93 -6.53 9.42
N GLY A 397 19.43 -5.40 9.94
CA GLY A 397 20.11 -4.11 10.04
C GLY A 397 21.50 -4.25 10.63
N THR A 398 21.54 -4.69 11.89
CA THR A 398 22.77 -4.86 12.65
C THR A 398 23.75 -5.81 11.96
N LEU A 399 23.26 -6.94 11.43
CA LEU A 399 24.12 -7.92 10.76
C LEU A 399 24.74 -7.35 9.47
N LEU A 400 23.93 -6.68 8.65
CA LEU A 400 24.40 -6.11 7.38
C LEU A 400 25.34 -4.92 7.58
N GLU A 401 25.10 -4.09 8.59
CA GLU A 401 25.99 -2.97 8.95
C GLU A 401 27.38 -3.50 9.37
N GLN A 402 27.45 -4.59 10.12
CA GLN A 402 28.73 -5.24 10.47
C GLN A 402 29.49 -5.78 9.25
N LEU A 403 28.76 -6.22 8.22
CA LEU A 403 29.33 -6.75 6.98
C LEU A 403 29.78 -5.65 6.01
N GLY A 404 29.35 -4.40 6.21
CA GLY A 404 29.70 -3.27 5.36
C GLY A 404 31.20 -3.03 5.29
N ASP A 405 31.93 -3.25 6.39
CA ASP A 405 33.39 -3.14 6.43
C ASP A 405 34.08 -4.28 5.68
N GLU A 406 33.60 -5.52 5.81
CA GLU A 406 34.16 -6.69 5.13
C GLU A 406 34.02 -6.58 3.61
N PHE A 407 32.88 -6.09 3.13
CA PHE A 407 32.57 -5.96 1.71
C PHE A 407 32.56 -4.52 1.23
N LYS A 408 33.42 -3.68 1.80
CA LYS A 408 33.55 -2.27 1.41
C LYS A 408 33.80 -2.14 -0.10
N GLY A 409 33.12 -1.19 -0.74
CA GLY A 409 33.14 -1.01 -2.20
C GLY A 409 32.21 -1.96 -2.96
N ARG A 410 31.63 -2.97 -2.31
CA ARG A 410 30.72 -3.94 -2.93
C ARG A 410 29.37 -4.09 -2.24
N LEU A 411 29.24 -3.68 -0.98
CA LEU A 411 27.99 -3.69 -0.23
C LEU A 411 27.68 -2.29 0.29
N PHE A 412 26.52 -1.75 -0.11
CA PHE A 412 25.95 -0.54 0.47
C PHE A 412 24.77 -0.92 1.37
N VAL A 413 24.79 -0.40 2.60
CA VAL A 413 23.76 -0.65 3.61
C VAL A 413 23.29 0.68 4.18
N CYS A 414 21.97 0.92 4.15
CA CYS A 414 21.36 2.11 4.74
C CYS A 414 20.07 1.73 5.48
N THR A 415 20.09 1.73 6.81
CA THR A 415 18.95 1.40 7.68
C THR A 415 17.99 2.58 7.90
N LYS A 416 18.07 3.60 7.06
CA LYS A 416 17.23 4.81 7.10
C LYS A 416 16.35 4.88 5.86
N PHE A 417 15.37 5.78 5.87
CA PHE A 417 14.60 6.08 4.67
C PHE A 417 15.55 6.54 3.55
N PHE A 418 15.55 5.80 2.45
CA PHE A 418 16.45 6.02 1.32
C PHE A 418 15.65 6.26 0.06
N ARG A 419 15.84 7.43 -0.55
CA ARG A 419 15.18 7.81 -1.79
C ARG A 419 16.19 7.74 -2.91
N LEU A 420 16.07 6.72 -3.76
CA LEU A 420 16.86 6.64 -4.99
C LEU A 420 16.22 7.52 -6.08
N PRO A 421 16.96 8.48 -6.68
CA PRO A 421 16.52 9.21 -7.86
C PRO A 421 16.12 8.26 -8.98
N GLU A 422 15.09 8.63 -9.74
CA GLU A 422 14.51 7.79 -10.79
C GLU A 422 15.51 7.48 -11.92
N GLU A 423 16.32 8.47 -12.29
CA GLU A 423 17.38 8.33 -13.28
C GLU A 423 18.41 7.25 -12.91
N LEU A 424 18.71 7.11 -11.61
CA LEU A 424 19.67 6.13 -11.10
C LEU A 424 19.10 4.71 -11.02
N ARG A 425 17.77 4.55 -11.07
CA ARG A 425 17.15 3.23 -11.05
C ARG A 425 17.67 2.39 -12.20
N ARG A 426 17.72 2.95 -13.40
CA ARG A 426 18.18 2.28 -14.62
C ARG A 426 19.62 1.70 -14.52
N GLY A 427 20.42 2.16 -13.55
CA GLY A 427 21.76 1.61 -13.29
C GLY A 427 21.78 0.25 -12.58
N ALA A 428 20.70 -0.16 -11.92
CA ALA A 428 20.60 -1.46 -11.28
C ALA A 428 20.33 -2.59 -12.29
N HIS A 429 20.87 -3.77 -12.03
CA HIS A 429 20.69 -4.96 -12.89
C HIS A 429 19.53 -5.82 -12.44
N LEU A 430 19.27 -5.86 -11.15
CA LEU A 430 18.16 -6.62 -10.56
C LEU A 430 17.66 -5.88 -9.33
N CYS A 431 16.36 -5.56 -9.30
CA CYS A 431 15.67 -5.25 -8.06
C CYS A 431 15.14 -6.57 -7.48
N PHE A 432 15.51 -6.91 -6.25
CA PHE A 432 15.11 -8.17 -5.63
C PHE A 432 14.48 -7.92 -4.27
N THR A 433 13.41 -8.66 -3.99
CA THR A 433 12.81 -8.76 -2.65
C THR A 433 12.45 -10.22 -2.45
N PRO A 434 13.27 -11.02 -1.73
CA PRO A 434 12.98 -12.41 -1.47
C PRO A 434 11.90 -12.46 -0.37
N SER A 435 10.67 -12.16 -0.75
CA SER A 435 9.55 -12.09 0.19
C SER A 435 9.15 -13.50 0.64
N CYS A 436 8.88 -13.67 1.94
CA CYS A 436 8.39 -14.93 2.52
C CYS A 436 6.89 -15.16 2.24
N ALA A 437 6.21 -14.14 1.73
CA ALA A 437 4.91 -14.18 1.06
C ALA A 437 5.11 -13.72 -0.39
N SER A 438 4.35 -14.22 -1.35
CA SER A 438 4.58 -14.08 -2.81
C SER A 438 4.42 -12.66 -3.42
N GLU A 439 4.56 -11.58 -2.65
CA GLU A 439 3.97 -10.28 -2.99
C GLU A 439 4.95 -9.26 -3.56
N LEU A 440 4.77 -8.83 -4.83
CA LEU A 440 5.64 -7.83 -5.45
C LEU A 440 5.01 -6.71 -6.29
N GLY A 441 3.69 -6.51 -6.27
CA GLY A 441 3.05 -5.50 -7.11
C GLY A 441 3.48 -4.04 -6.88
N ALA A 442 3.51 -3.60 -5.62
CA ALA A 442 3.65 -2.15 -5.31
C ALA A 442 5.09 -1.61 -5.36
N SER A 443 6.10 -2.48 -5.33
CA SER A 443 7.51 -2.08 -5.48
C SER A 443 7.98 -2.18 -6.94
N PHE A 444 7.42 -3.13 -7.71
CA PHE A 444 7.75 -3.34 -9.12
C PHE A 444 7.03 -2.36 -10.04
N GLY A 445 5.86 -1.83 -9.68
CA GLY A 445 5.23 -0.69 -10.38
C GLY A 445 6.03 0.62 -10.34
N PHE A 446 7.29 0.61 -9.91
CA PHE A 446 8.23 1.73 -9.96
C PHE A 446 9.47 1.45 -10.84
N TRP A 447 9.51 0.26 -11.45
CA TRP A 447 10.61 -0.24 -12.26
C TRP A 447 9.99 -0.87 -13.50
N GLY A 448 9.74 -0.03 -14.52
CA GLY A 448 9.26 -0.50 -15.82
C GLY A 448 10.23 -1.52 -16.44
N PRO A 449 9.73 -2.41 -17.31
CA PRO A 449 10.60 -3.28 -18.10
C PRO A 449 11.44 -2.40 -19.03
N GLY A 450 12.77 -2.49 -18.90
CA GLY A 450 13.74 -1.79 -19.75
C GLY A 450 14.76 -2.75 -20.31
#